data_AF-A0A8J5RNY0-F1
#
_entry.id   AF-A0A8J5RNY0-F1
#
_cell.length_a   1.000
_cell.length_b   1.000
_cell.length_c   1.000
_cell.angle_alpha   90.00
_cell.angle_beta   90.00
_cell.angle_gamma   90.00
#
_symmetry.space_group_name_H-M   'P 1'
#
loop_
_entity.id
_entity.type
_entity.pdbx_description
1 polymer ?
#
loop_
_entity_poly.entity_id
_entity_poly.type
_entity_poly.pdbx_seq_one_letter_code
_entity_poly.pdbx_strand_id
1 'polypeptide(L)'
;MLLRSAPRHLHLHLRLRLHSTAAAAAVATPAPPPRPTEWTEAPVSSVRPATADSSLFHVSLDLSSHVDLLASHVAAGQFLPFRLPSAPYPIFLAISSSPPASSAGLAKSFDFLVKRLPGTPSARLCDLRPGDLVHVGGSVIGRGFEVGRIADARDVLVFATGSGISPIRSLIESGFGENKHTDVSLFYGVRNLQRMAYQERFSNWESRGIKIIPVYQDQMINGPVSEAMSRMPFQG
;
A
#
# COMPACT_ATOMS: atom_id res chain seq x y z
N MET A 1 49.33 44.97 40.78
CA MET A 1 47.97 44.58 40.36
C MET A 1 47.61 45.45 39.16
N LEU A 2 47.81 44.89 37.96
CA LEU A 2 47.73 45.55 36.66
C LEU A 2 46.52 44.99 35.93
N LEU A 3 45.75 45.84 35.24
CA LEU A 3 45.42 45.63 33.83
C LEU A 3 44.89 46.94 33.23
N ARG A 4 45.49 47.35 32.10
CA ARG A 4 45.10 48.47 31.24
C ARG A 4 44.78 47.93 29.84
N SER A 5 43.80 48.57 29.20
CA SER A 5 43.44 48.69 27.76
C SER A 5 44.62 48.56 26.78
N ALA A 6 44.53 48.23 25.48
CA ALA A 6 43.51 47.98 24.43
C ALA A 6 44.29 47.34 23.22
N PRO A 7 43.88 47.45 21.94
CA PRO A 7 42.74 46.90 21.18
C PRO A 7 43.20 45.89 20.08
N ARG A 8 42.24 45.47 19.24
CA ARG A 8 42.33 44.72 17.96
C ARG A 8 41.95 43.25 18.08
N HIS A 9 40.82 42.88 17.50
CA HIS A 9 40.76 41.80 16.50
C HIS A 9 39.46 41.95 15.69
N LEU A 10 39.60 41.84 14.37
CA LEU A 10 38.57 41.89 13.35
C LEU A 10 37.29 41.15 13.77
N HIS A 11 36.15 41.83 13.71
CA HIS A 11 34.87 41.15 13.59
C HIS A 11 34.73 40.65 12.14
N LEU A 12 34.95 39.36 11.96
CA LEU A 12 34.53 38.64 10.76
C LEU A 12 32.99 38.62 10.78
N HIS A 13 32.36 39.52 10.04
CA HIS A 13 30.92 39.41 9.76
C HIS A 13 30.69 38.21 8.85
N LEU A 14 30.48 37.03 9.44
CA LEU A 14 29.92 35.89 8.73
C LEU A 14 28.45 36.19 8.48
N ARG A 15 28.14 36.91 7.39
CA ARG A 15 26.79 36.94 6.83
C ARG A 15 26.51 35.52 6.32
N LEU A 16 25.90 34.70 7.16
CA LEU A 16 25.22 33.48 6.74
C LEU A 16 24.11 33.89 5.77
N ARG A 17 24.45 33.92 4.48
CA ARG A 17 23.47 33.85 3.41
C ARG A 17 22.82 32.48 3.54
N LEU A 18 21.69 32.45 4.23
CA LEU A 18 20.71 31.37 4.12
C LEU A 18 20.31 31.30 2.65
N HIS A 19 21.04 30.48 1.88
CA HIS A 19 20.56 30.02 0.60
C HIS A 19 19.44 29.06 0.94
N SER A 20 18.22 29.60 1.03
CA SER A 20 17.00 28.82 1.00
C SER A 20 16.88 28.23 -0.39
N THR A 21 17.66 27.19 -0.68
CA THR A 21 17.35 26.26 -1.76
C THR A 21 16.23 25.37 -1.24
N ALA A 22 15.02 25.93 -1.16
CA ALA A 22 13.81 25.14 -1.23
C ALA A 22 13.78 24.55 -2.64
N ALA A 23 14.52 23.47 -2.85
CA ALA A 23 14.26 22.59 -3.97
C ALA A 23 12.89 21.96 -3.69
N ALA A 24 11.83 22.65 -4.13
CA ALA A 24 10.54 22.03 -4.29
C ALA A 24 10.75 20.90 -5.29
N ALA A 25 10.98 19.70 -4.78
CA ALA A 25 10.88 18.49 -5.57
C ALA A 25 9.44 18.49 -6.09
N ALA A 26 9.28 18.91 -7.35
CA ALA A 26 8.03 18.77 -8.05
C ALA A 26 7.75 17.27 -8.05
N VAL A 27 6.83 16.84 -7.17
CA VAL A 27 6.26 15.51 -7.21
C VAL A 27 5.59 15.45 -8.58
N ALA A 28 6.28 14.84 -9.54
CA ALA A 28 5.70 14.58 -10.85
C ALA A 28 4.39 13.87 -10.59
N THR A 29 3.28 14.51 -10.98
CA THR A 29 1.96 13.85 -10.95
C THR A 29 2.12 12.57 -11.74
N PRO A 30 1.98 11.39 -11.11
CA PRO A 30 2.10 10.14 -11.83
C PRO A 30 1.07 10.17 -12.94
N ALA A 31 1.50 9.87 -14.17
CA ALA A 31 0.60 9.76 -15.30
C ALA A 31 -0.57 8.84 -14.91
N PRO A 32 -1.81 9.19 -15.24
CA PRO A 32 -2.94 8.33 -14.93
C PRO A 32 -2.68 6.94 -15.50
N PRO A 33 -2.99 5.87 -14.75
CA PRO A 33 -2.76 4.52 -15.22
C PRO A 33 -3.35 4.34 -16.62
N PRO A 34 -2.66 3.62 -17.54
CA PRO A 34 -3.20 3.35 -18.86
C PRO A 34 -4.58 2.71 -18.71
N ARG A 35 -5.56 3.24 -19.44
CA ARG A 35 -6.91 2.68 -19.43
C ARG A 35 -6.84 1.32 -20.15
N PRO A 36 -7.45 0.26 -19.59
CA PRO A 36 -7.53 -1.01 -20.30
C PRO A 36 -8.30 -0.79 -21.61
N THR A 37 -7.73 -1.29 -22.69
CA THR A 37 -8.33 -1.26 -24.03
C THR A 37 -9.45 -2.29 -24.17
N GLU A 38 -9.45 -3.32 -23.33
CA GLU A 38 -10.40 -4.43 -23.36
C GLU A 38 -11.04 -4.63 -21.97
N TRP A 39 -12.30 -5.06 -21.96
CA TRP A 39 -13.08 -5.36 -20.75
C TRP A 39 -13.57 -6.80 -20.83
N THR A 40 -13.58 -7.49 -19.70
CA THR A 40 -14.14 -8.84 -19.57
C THR A 40 -15.06 -8.90 -18.36
N GLU A 41 -16.02 -9.83 -18.35
CA GLU A 41 -16.89 -10.07 -17.22
C GLU A 41 -16.31 -11.17 -16.33
N ALA A 42 -16.14 -10.87 -15.04
CA ALA A 42 -15.69 -11.84 -14.06
C ALA A 42 -16.77 -12.02 -12.97
N PRO A 43 -17.08 -13.28 -12.57
CA PRO A 43 -17.99 -13.54 -11.47
C PRO A 43 -17.34 -13.18 -10.13
N VAL A 44 -18.11 -12.51 -9.28
CA VAL A 44 -17.78 -12.34 -7.87
C VAL A 44 -17.97 -13.67 -7.16
N SER A 45 -16.94 -14.15 -6.46
CA SER A 45 -17.01 -15.41 -5.70
C SER A 45 -17.33 -15.19 -4.23
N SER A 46 -16.94 -14.04 -3.66
CA SER A 46 -17.18 -13.70 -2.27
C SER A 46 -17.16 -12.19 -2.04
N VAL A 47 -18.08 -11.70 -1.21
CA VAL A 47 -18.03 -10.37 -0.60
C VAL A 47 -18.31 -10.51 0.89
N ARG A 48 -17.37 -10.09 1.73
CA ARG A 48 -17.50 -10.19 3.19
C ARG A 48 -16.84 -9.01 3.91
N PRO A 49 -17.35 -8.56 5.07
CA PRO A 49 -16.65 -7.58 5.89
C PRO A 49 -15.22 -8.03 6.21
N ALA A 50 -14.27 -7.11 6.04
CA ALA A 50 -12.86 -7.28 6.41
C ALA A 50 -12.54 -6.64 7.77
N THR A 51 -13.43 -5.78 8.24
CA THR A 51 -13.32 -5.08 9.52
C THR A 51 -14.62 -5.23 10.30
N ALA A 52 -14.55 -5.17 11.62
CA ALA A 52 -15.71 -5.35 12.49
C ALA A 52 -16.81 -4.30 12.26
N ASP A 53 -16.40 -3.07 11.92
CA ASP A 53 -17.32 -1.97 11.61
C ASP A 53 -17.83 -1.98 10.15
N SER A 54 -17.46 -2.99 9.35
CA SER A 54 -17.80 -3.09 7.94
C SER A 54 -17.41 -1.84 7.12
N SER A 55 -16.32 -1.15 7.50
CA SER A 55 -15.76 -0.06 6.69
C SER A 55 -14.91 -0.57 5.52
N LEU A 56 -14.33 -1.77 5.65
CA LEU A 56 -13.60 -2.47 4.59
C LEU A 56 -14.25 -3.82 4.30
N PHE A 57 -14.18 -4.26 3.05
CA PHE A 57 -14.69 -5.55 2.58
C PHE A 57 -13.61 -6.32 1.82
N HIS A 58 -13.56 -7.63 2.02
CA HIS A 58 -12.91 -8.53 1.10
C HIS A 58 -13.85 -8.81 -0.06
N VAL A 59 -13.37 -8.57 -1.27
CA VAL A 59 -14.06 -8.91 -2.51
C VAL A 59 -13.14 -9.85 -3.27
N SER A 60 -13.66 -11.01 -3.67
CA SER A 60 -12.92 -12.00 -4.44
C SER A 60 -13.62 -12.25 -5.78
N LEU A 61 -12.83 -12.36 -6.85
CA LEU A 61 -13.30 -12.74 -8.17
C LEU A 61 -12.87 -14.17 -8.47
N ASP A 62 -13.77 -14.99 -9.01
CA ASP A 62 -13.38 -16.28 -9.60
C ASP A 62 -12.89 -16.06 -11.04
N LEU A 63 -11.63 -16.40 -11.27
CA LEU A 63 -10.94 -16.24 -12.54
C LEU A 63 -10.51 -17.59 -13.12
N SER A 64 -11.12 -18.70 -12.66
CA SER A 64 -10.83 -20.04 -13.17
C SER A 64 -11.01 -20.18 -14.69
N SER A 65 -11.94 -19.41 -15.29
CA SER A 65 -12.14 -19.32 -16.74
C SER A 65 -11.37 -18.19 -17.43
N HIS A 66 -10.52 -17.45 -16.71
CA HIS A 66 -9.85 -16.22 -17.16
C HIS A 66 -8.32 -16.33 -16.99
N VAL A 67 -7.75 -17.36 -17.63
CA VAL A 67 -6.32 -17.71 -17.47
C VAL A 67 -5.39 -16.57 -17.90
N ASP A 68 -5.69 -15.87 -19.00
CA ASP A 68 -4.86 -14.77 -19.48
C ASP A 68 -4.87 -13.57 -18.52
N LEU A 69 -6.05 -13.25 -17.95
CA LEU A 69 -6.18 -12.20 -16.94
C LEU A 69 -5.41 -12.58 -15.66
N LEU A 70 -5.52 -13.82 -15.20
CA LEU A 70 -4.71 -14.32 -14.08
C LEU A 70 -3.21 -14.18 -14.36
N ALA A 71 -2.75 -14.67 -15.53
CA ALA A 71 -1.35 -14.65 -15.93
C ALA A 71 -0.79 -13.22 -16.07
N SER A 72 -1.64 -12.24 -16.36
CA SER A 72 -1.21 -10.84 -16.43
C SER A 72 -0.74 -10.27 -15.08
N HIS A 73 -1.15 -10.87 -13.94
CA HIS A 73 -0.72 -10.43 -12.61
C HIS A 73 0.66 -10.99 -12.27
N VAL A 74 1.69 -10.22 -12.62
CA VAL A 74 3.10 -10.64 -12.53
C VAL A 74 3.82 -10.08 -11.30
N ALA A 75 3.31 -9.02 -10.67
CA ALA A 75 3.97 -8.36 -9.55
C ALA A 75 2.98 -7.82 -8.52
N ALA A 76 3.33 -7.91 -7.23
CA ALA A 76 2.60 -7.25 -6.17
C ALA A 76 2.57 -5.72 -6.37
N GLY A 77 1.48 -5.07 -5.96
CA GLY A 77 1.27 -3.64 -6.19
C GLY A 77 0.63 -3.29 -7.53
N GLN A 78 0.22 -4.30 -8.32
CA GLN A 78 -0.60 -4.11 -9.51
C GLN A 78 -2.08 -3.90 -9.17
N PHE A 79 -2.81 -3.33 -10.13
CA PHE A 79 -4.21 -2.94 -9.97
C PHE A 79 -5.06 -3.59 -11.06
N LEU A 80 -6.32 -3.85 -10.73
CA LEU A 80 -7.34 -4.21 -11.71
C LEU A 80 -8.36 -3.08 -11.85
N PRO A 81 -8.66 -2.61 -13.07
CA PRO A 81 -9.75 -1.69 -13.32
C PRO A 81 -11.11 -2.41 -13.20
N PHE A 82 -12.08 -1.77 -12.57
CA PHE A 82 -13.47 -2.23 -12.45
C PHE A 82 -14.40 -1.19 -13.06
N ARG A 83 -15.40 -1.67 -13.79
CA ARG A 83 -16.54 -0.89 -14.27
C ARG A 83 -17.81 -1.52 -13.72
N LEU A 84 -18.48 -0.80 -12.83
CA LEU A 84 -19.75 -1.24 -12.28
C LEU A 84 -20.93 -0.69 -13.11
N PRO A 85 -22.04 -1.44 -13.23
CA PRO A 85 -23.25 -0.92 -13.85
C PRO A 85 -23.69 0.41 -13.22
N SER A 86 -24.03 1.38 -14.08
CA SER A 86 -24.49 2.71 -13.68
C SER A 86 -23.48 3.52 -12.86
N ALA A 87 -22.19 3.17 -12.86
CA ALA A 87 -21.11 4.00 -12.35
C ALA A 87 -20.59 4.92 -13.46
N PRO A 88 -20.43 6.24 -13.20
CA PRO A 88 -20.00 7.18 -14.24
C PRO A 88 -18.51 7.07 -14.60
N TYR A 89 -17.73 6.32 -13.82
CA TYR A 89 -16.28 6.14 -14.02
C TYR A 89 -15.83 4.76 -13.54
N PRO A 90 -14.74 4.22 -14.11
CA PRO A 90 -14.10 3.02 -13.57
C PRO A 90 -13.36 3.33 -12.26
N ILE A 91 -13.23 2.33 -11.40
CA ILE A 91 -12.37 2.38 -10.20
C ILE A 91 -11.20 1.43 -10.37
N PHE A 92 -10.08 1.70 -9.72
CA PHE A 92 -8.87 0.88 -9.78
C PHE A 92 -8.60 0.31 -8.40
N LEU A 93 -8.53 -1.01 -8.30
CA LEU A 93 -8.33 -1.70 -7.03
C LEU A 93 -7.01 -2.44 -7.04
N ALA A 94 -6.20 -2.22 -6.02
CA ALA A 94 -4.96 -2.95 -5.83
C ALA A 94 -5.28 -4.41 -5.50
N ILE A 95 -4.68 -5.33 -6.24
CA ILE A 95 -4.84 -6.76 -6.00
C ILE A 95 -4.13 -7.11 -4.69
N SER A 96 -4.85 -7.80 -3.81
CA SER A 96 -4.35 -8.23 -2.50
C SER A 96 -3.86 -9.66 -2.45
N SER A 97 -4.31 -10.51 -3.37
CA SER A 97 -3.71 -11.83 -3.58
C SER A 97 -2.32 -11.68 -4.19
N SER A 98 -1.42 -12.62 -3.93
CA SER A 98 -0.10 -12.67 -4.56
C SER A 98 -0.21 -13.01 -6.06
N PRO A 99 0.79 -12.63 -6.88
CA PRO A 99 0.92 -13.12 -8.26
C PRO A 99 0.82 -14.65 -8.37
N PRO A 100 0.18 -15.22 -9.42
CA PRO A 100 0.02 -16.67 -9.55
C PRO A 100 1.33 -17.44 -9.56
N ALA A 101 2.40 -16.87 -10.11
CA ALA A 101 3.73 -17.46 -10.12
C ALA A 101 4.25 -17.76 -8.71
N SER A 102 3.94 -16.90 -7.72
CA SER A 102 4.29 -17.11 -6.31
C SER A 102 3.47 -18.22 -5.62
N SER A 103 2.35 -18.63 -6.24
CA SER A 103 1.45 -19.67 -5.74
C SER A 103 1.54 -21.00 -6.51
N ALA A 104 2.65 -21.22 -7.22
CA ALA A 104 2.86 -22.38 -8.11
C ALA A 104 1.72 -22.57 -9.13
N GLY A 105 1.10 -21.49 -9.60
CA GLY A 105 0.00 -21.53 -10.57
C GLY A 105 -1.34 -22.03 -10.02
N LEU A 106 -1.47 -22.21 -8.70
CA LEU A 106 -2.73 -22.66 -8.08
C LEU A 106 -3.75 -21.54 -7.88
N ALA A 107 -3.35 -20.28 -8.04
CA ALA A 107 -4.26 -19.14 -7.93
C ALA A 107 -5.33 -19.18 -9.02
N LYS A 108 -6.59 -19.19 -8.59
CA LYS A 108 -7.78 -19.15 -9.45
C LYS A 108 -8.63 -17.90 -9.22
N SER A 109 -8.13 -16.96 -8.44
CA SER A 109 -8.91 -15.80 -8.01
C SER A 109 -8.01 -14.59 -7.79
N PHE A 110 -8.62 -13.41 -7.88
CA PHE A 110 -8.05 -12.19 -7.32
C PHE A 110 -8.84 -11.76 -6.10
N ASP A 111 -8.12 -11.43 -5.04
CA ASP A 111 -8.68 -10.83 -3.83
C ASP A 111 -8.44 -9.33 -3.82
N PHE A 112 -9.40 -8.56 -3.29
CA PHE A 112 -9.31 -7.12 -3.12
C PHE A 112 -9.75 -6.73 -1.71
N LEU A 113 -9.16 -5.63 -1.19
CA LEU A 113 -9.64 -4.97 0.01
C LEU A 113 -10.27 -3.62 -0.36
N VAL A 114 -11.59 -3.55 -0.24
CA VAL A 114 -12.38 -2.43 -0.76
C VAL A 114 -12.94 -1.61 0.40
N LYS A 115 -12.67 -0.30 0.37
CA LYS A 115 -13.29 0.63 1.32
C LYS A 115 -14.70 0.99 0.87
N ARG A 116 -15.68 0.76 1.75
CA ARG A 116 -17.06 1.18 1.52
C ARG A 116 -17.16 2.70 1.66
N LEU A 117 -17.54 3.36 0.58
CA LEU A 117 -17.79 4.81 0.54
C LEU A 117 -19.20 5.03 -0.05
N PRO A 118 -20.19 5.44 0.78
CA PRO A 118 -21.57 5.62 0.33
C PRO A 118 -21.68 6.50 -0.92
N GLY A 119 -22.55 6.13 -1.86
CA GLY A 119 -22.76 6.87 -3.11
C GLY A 119 -21.69 6.66 -4.19
N THR A 120 -20.65 5.87 -3.92
CA THR A 120 -19.57 5.61 -4.88
C THR A 120 -19.66 4.21 -5.48
N PRO A 121 -18.94 3.93 -6.59
CA PRO A 121 -18.87 2.57 -7.15
C PRO A 121 -18.29 1.54 -6.17
N SER A 122 -17.43 1.95 -5.23
CA SER A 122 -16.86 1.01 -4.25
C SER A 122 -17.90 0.50 -3.24
N ALA A 123 -18.87 1.33 -2.85
CA ALA A 123 -19.98 0.85 -2.01
C ALA A 123 -20.82 -0.20 -2.74
N ARG A 124 -21.14 0.03 -4.01
CA ARG A 124 -21.90 -0.94 -4.81
C ARG A 124 -21.16 -2.28 -4.94
N LEU A 125 -19.83 -2.23 -5.12
CA LEU A 125 -19.00 -3.44 -5.15
C LEU A 125 -19.10 -4.23 -3.83
N CYS A 126 -19.22 -3.53 -2.69
CA CYS A 126 -19.39 -4.15 -1.37
C CYS A 126 -20.80 -4.71 -1.14
N ASP A 127 -21.78 -4.40 -1.99
CA ASP A 127 -23.17 -4.87 -1.90
C ASP A 127 -23.46 -6.05 -2.86
N LEU A 128 -22.49 -6.40 -3.71
CA LEU A 128 -22.59 -7.55 -4.61
C LEU A 128 -22.62 -8.88 -3.85
N ARG A 129 -23.13 -9.91 -4.51
CA ARG A 129 -23.27 -11.27 -4.01
C ARG A 129 -22.47 -12.24 -4.86
N PRO A 130 -22.09 -13.41 -4.31
CA PRO A 130 -21.52 -14.48 -5.11
C PRO A 130 -22.39 -14.79 -6.34
N GLY A 131 -21.77 -14.87 -7.51
CA GLY A 131 -22.43 -15.07 -8.81
C GLY A 131 -22.74 -13.78 -9.58
N ASP A 132 -22.74 -12.61 -8.94
CA ASP A 132 -22.89 -11.34 -9.67
C ASP A 132 -21.69 -11.12 -10.60
N LEU A 133 -21.96 -10.62 -11.81
CA LEU A 133 -20.92 -10.32 -12.79
C LEU A 133 -20.44 -8.87 -12.67
N VAL A 134 -19.13 -8.68 -12.74
CA VAL A 134 -18.50 -7.35 -12.82
C VAL A 134 -17.64 -7.24 -14.06
N HIS A 135 -17.69 -6.08 -14.71
CA HIS A 135 -16.77 -5.80 -15.81
C HIS A 135 -15.43 -5.35 -15.23
N VAL A 136 -14.36 -6.05 -15.59
CA VAL A 136 -12.99 -5.73 -15.22
C VAL A 136 -12.13 -5.53 -16.46
N GLY A 137 -10.99 -4.86 -16.31
CA GLY A 137 -10.01 -4.77 -17.41
C GLY A 137 -9.58 -6.17 -17.85
N GLY A 138 -9.40 -6.36 -19.16
CA GLY A 138 -8.93 -7.64 -19.73
C GLY A 138 -7.49 -8.02 -19.32
N SER A 139 -6.76 -7.08 -18.72
CA SER A 139 -5.44 -7.28 -18.15
C SER A 139 -5.25 -6.38 -16.92
N VAL A 140 -4.41 -6.82 -15.98
CA VAL A 140 -3.98 -5.97 -14.86
C VAL A 140 -3.01 -4.89 -15.30
N ILE A 141 -2.99 -3.80 -14.56
CA ILE A 141 -2.19 -2.62 -14.88
C ILE A 141 -1.22 -2.25 -13.76
N GLY A 142 -0.21 -1.46 -14.12
CA GLY A 142 0.85 -1.02 -13.22
C GLY A 142 2.07 -1.95 -13.26
N ARG A 143 3.23 -1.40 -12.89
CA ARG A 143 4.51 -2.12 -12.87
C ARG A 143 4.70 -2.97 -11.60
N GLY A 144 3.85 -2.79 -10.60
CA GLY A 144 4.07 -3.33 -9.26
C GLY A 144 5.21 -2.65 -8.51
N PHE A 145 5.60 -3.22 -7.37
CA PHE A 145 6.72 -2.75 -6.58
C PHE A 145 8.07 -3.14 -7.21
N GLU A 146 9.01 -2.19 -7.26
CA GLU A 146 10.37 -2.42 -7.77
C GLU A 146 11.27 -3.06 -6.70
N VAL A 147 10.91 -4.25 -6.22
CA VAL A 147 11.61 -4.95 -5.11
C VAL A 147 13.11 -5.16 -5.40
N GLY A 148 13.48 -5.35 -6.67
CA GLY A 148 14.88 -5.49 -7.07
C GLY A 148 15.76 -4.29 -6.76
N ARG A 149 15.19 -3.08 -6.60
CA ARG A 149 15.95 -1.87 -6.24
C ARG A 149 16.34 -1.80 -4.77
N ILE A 150 15.78 -2.68 -3.95
CA ILE A 150 16.01 -2.74 -2.49
C ILE A 150 16.50 -4.13 -2.07
N ALA A 151 16.99 -4.94 -3.01
CA ALA A 151 17.40 -6.33 -2.76
C ALA A 151 18.60 -6.44 -1.82
N ASP A 152 19.42 -5.39 -1.77
CA ASP A 152 20.63 -5.21 -0.97
C ASP A 152 20.40 -4.36 0.29
N ALA A 153 19.18 -3.85 0.50
CA ALA A 153 18.84 -3.11 1.70
C ALA A 153 18.84 -4.02 2.92
N ARG A 154 19.46 -3.56 4.01
CA ARG A 154 19.40 -4.22 5.32
C ARG A 154 18.10 -3.96 6.05
N ASP A 155 17.57 -2.74 5.96
CA ASP A 155 16.34 -2.33 6.64
C ASP A 155 15.34 -1.81 5.61
N VAL A 156 14.14 -2.38 5.59
CA VAL A 156 13.04 -1.91 4.74
C VAL A 156 11.85 -1.51 5.59
N LEU A 157 11.48 -0.24 5.48
CA LEU A 157 10.29 0.31 6.13
C LEU A 157 9.13 0.33 5.14
N VAL A 158 8.05 -0.36 5.49
CA VAL A 158 6.84 -0.44 4.70
C VAL A 158 5.74 0.33 5.42
N PHE A 159 5.04 1.19 4.69
CA PHE A 159 3.97 2.02 5.25
C PHE A 159 2.66 1.71 4.56
N ALA A 160 1.63 1.40 5.35
CA ALA A 160 0.28 1.17 4.87
C ALA A 160 -0.73 1.92 5.74
N THR A 161 -1.83 2.40 5.14
CA THR A 161 -2.95 2.96 5.89
C THR A 161 -4.29 2.45 5.37
N GLY A 162 -5.20 2.08 6.27
CA GLY A 162 -6.53 1.58 5.90
C GLY A 162 -6.49 0.48 4.83
N SER A 163 -7.17 0.69 3.70
CA SER A 163 -7.17 -0.24 2.55
C SER A 163 -5.86 -0.27 1.76
N GLY A 164 -4.93 0.67 2.00
CA GLY A 164 -3.59 0.68 1.41
C GLY A 164 -2.70 -0.51 1.82
N ILE A 165 -3.14 -1.32 2.78
CA ILE A 165 -2.52 -2.62 3.09
C ILE A 165 -2.77 -3.66 1.99
N SER A 166 -3.75 -3.46 1.10
CA SER A 166 -4.11 -4.38 0.02
C SER A 166 -2.88 -4.84 -0.80
N PRO A 167 -2.11 -3.95 -1.45
CA PRO A 167 -0.93 -4.36 -2.20
C PRO A 167 0.21 -4.89 -1.32
N ILE A 168 0.26 -4.51 -0.04
CA ILE A 168 1.29 -4.98 0.91
C ILE A 168 1.05 -6.43 1.29
N ARG A 169 -0.22 -6.86 1.45
CA ARG A 169 -0.56 -8.29 1.59
C ARG A 169 -0.02 -9.08 0.40
N SER A 170 -0.29 -8.61 -0.83
CA SER A 170 0.19 -9.26 -2.05
C SER A 170 1.72 -9.37 -2.06
N LEU A 171 2.42 -8.31 -1.61
CA LEU A 171 3.88 -8.28 -1.51
C LEU A 171 4.41 -9.30 -0.50
N ILE A 172 3.92 -9.27 0.74
CA ILE A 172 4.36 -10.20 1.79
C ILE A 172 4.07 -11.65 1.39
N GLU A 173 2.86 -11.92 0.87
CA GLU A 173 2.44 -13.27 0.48
C GLU A 173 3.12 -13.76 -0.81
N SER A 174 3.77 -12.87 -1.57
CA SER A 174 4.64 -13.23 -2.69
C SER A 174 6.05 -13.68 -2.27
N GLY A 175 6.37 -13.64 -0.97
CA GLY A 175 7.66 -14.05 -0.39
C GLY A 175 8.58 -12.89 -0.02
N PHE A 176 8.11 -11.64 -0.08
CA PHE A 176 8.89 -10.49 0.37
C PHE A 176 9.15 -10.54 1.87
N GLY A 177 10.40 -10.32 2.28
CA GLY A 177 10.82 -10.33 3.69
C GLY A 177 11.26 -11.70 4.22
N GLU A 178 11.12 -12.78 3.45
CA GLU A 178 11.61 -14.11 3.87
C GLU A 178 13.14 -14.24 3.82
N ASN A 179 13.84 -13.23 3.28
CA ASN A 179 15.30 -13.18 3.24
C ASN A 179 15.86 -12.78 4.62
N LYS A 180 16.70 -13.65 5.21
CA LYS A 180 17.35 -13.44 6.51
C LYS A 180 18.28 -12.23 6.60
N HIS A 181 18.59 -11.58 5.48
CA HIS A 181 19.50 -10.44 5.42
C HIS A 181 18.79 -9.07 5.44
N THR A 182 17.46 -9.05 5.41
CA THR A 182 16.67 -7.81 5.35
C THR A 182 15.63 -7.78 6.47
N ASP A 183 15.77 -6.82 7.38
CA ASP A 183 14.80 -6.53 8.43
C ASP A 183 13.65 -5.68 7.86
N VAL A 184 12.45 -6.24 7.83
CA VAL A 184 11.26 -5.56 7.29
C VAL A 184 10.33 -5.11 8.42
N SER A 185 10.07 -3.80 8.49
CA SER A 185 9.11 -3.22 9.44
C SER A 185 7.90 -2.64 8.73
N LEU A 186 6.71 -3.18 9.00
CA LEU A 186 5.43 -2.70 8.47
C LEU A 186 4.75 -1.78 9.48
N PHE A 187 4.68 -0.49 9.19
CA PHE A 187 3.88 0.49 9.91
C PHE A 187 2.46 0.51 9.33
N TYR A 188 1.51 -0.04 10.09
CA TYR A 188 0.12 -0.13 9.64
C TYR A 188 -0.78 0.83 10.39
N GLY A 189 -1.10 1.95 9.72
CA GLY A 189 -1.93 3.03 10.24
C GLY A 189 -3.42 2.80 10.05
N VAL A 190 -4.17 2.82 11.15
CA VAL A 190 -5.65 2.77 11.15
C VAL A 190 -6.21 3.72 12.20
N ARG A 191 -7.50 4.06 12.09
CA ARG A 191 -8.13 4.92 13.11
C ARG A 191 -8.19 4.24 14.48
N ASN A 192 -8.62 2.99 14.49
CA ASN A 192 -8.72 2.13 15.66
C ASN A 192 -8.62 0.65 15.24
N LEU A 193 -8.47 -0.24 16.22
CA LEU A 193 -8.31 -1.68 16.00
C LEU A 193 -9.48 -2.30 15.22
N GLN A 194 -10.70 -1.83 15.44
CA GLN A 194 -11.90 -2.34 14.75
C GLN A 194 -11.84 -2.12 13.23
N ARG A 195 -10.99 -1.20 12.75
CA ARG A 195 -10.75 -0.87 11.33
C ARG A 195 -9.46 -1.48 10.76
N MET A 196 -8.79 -2.35 11.51
CA MET A 196 -7.58 -3.03 11.08
C MET A 196 -7.95 -4.31 10.34
N ALA A 197 -7.75 -4.33 9.02
CA ALA A 197 -7.94 -5.53 8.22
C ALA A 197 -6.75 -6.48 8.39
N TYR A 198 -6.96 -7.77 8.09
CA TYR A 198 -5.92 -8.80 8.08
C TYR A 198 -5.27 -9.11 9.44
N GLN A 199 -5.90 -8.76 10.56
CA GLN A 199 -5.38 -9.10 11.90
C GLN A 199 -5.13 -10.61 12.04
N GLU A 200 -5.97 -11.44 11.41
CA GLU A 200 -5.83 -12.89 11.39
C GLU A 200 -4.58 -13.39 10.66
N ARG A 201 -3.94 -12.54 9.85
CA ARG A 201 -2.73 -12.88 9.08
C ARG A 201 -1.44 -12.45 9.76
N PHE A 202 -1.50 -11.62 10.80
CA PHE A 202 -0.32 -11.00 11.40
C PHE A 202 0.67 -12.04 11.90
N SER A 203 0.21 -13.08 12.61
CA SER A 203 1.09 -14.15 13.07
C SER A 203 1.80 -14.88 11.92
N ASN A 204 1.13 -15.04 10.76
CA ASN A 204 1.78 -15.63 9.59
C ASN A 204 2.85 -14.69 9.03
N TRP A 205 2.55 -13.40 8.88
CA TRP A 205 3.51 -12.43 8.35
C TRP A 205 4.70 -12.23 9.30
N GLU A 206 4.47 -12.19 10.61
CA GLU A 206 5.53 -12.14 11.63
C GLU A 206 6.42 -13.38 11.58
N SER A 207 5.85 -14.57 11.39
CA SER A 207 6.64 -15.80 11.22
C SER A 207 7.51 -15.81 9.97
N ARG A 208 7.21 -14.95 8.99
CA ARG A 208 8.02 -14.73 7.78
C ARG A 208 9.07 -13.62 7.95
N GLY A 209 9.22 -13.06 9.14
CA GLY A 209 10.21 -12.01 9.42
C GLY A 209 9.69 -10.57 9.31
N ILE A 210 8.39 -10.37 9.10
CA ILE A 210 7.80 -9.02 9.03
C ILE A 210 7.48 -8.51 10.43
N LYS A 211 8.17 -7.46 10.88
CA LYS A 211 7.82 -6.77 12.13
C LYS A 211 6.63 -5.84 11.91
N ILE A 212 5.48 -6.14 12.50
CA ILE A 212 4.28 -5.31 12.35
C ILE A 212 4.19 -4.30 13.48
N ILE A 213 4.01 -3.03 13.13
CA ILE A 213 3.91 -1.89 14.05
C ILE A 213 2.57 -1.19 13.79
N PRO A 214 1.51 -1.55 14.54
CA PRO A 214 0.23 -0.87 14.45
C PRO A 214 0.33 0.59 14.88
N VAL A 215 -0.24 1.50 14.09
CA VAL A 215 -0.31 2.93 14.40
C VAL A 215 -1.78 3.34 14.47
N TYR A 216 -2.27 3.67 15.68
CA TYR A 216 -3.67 4.03 15.91
C TYR A 216 -3.83 5.54 16.04
N GLN A 217 -4.80 6.10 15.32
CA GLN A 217 -5.09 7.54 15.38
C GLN A 217 -5.69 7.96 16.74
N ASP A 218 -6.53 7.11 17.35
CA ASP A 218 -7.22 7.43 18.61
C ASP A 218 -6.37 7.19 19.87
N GLN A 219 -5.21 6.51 19.74
CA GLN A 219 -4.26 6.37 20.85
C GLN A 219 -3.16 7.41 20.66
N MET A 220 -3.36 8.59 21.26
CA MET A 220 -2.37 9.68 21.32
C MET A 220 -1.15 9.29 22.16
N ILE A 221 -0.35 8.36 21.64
CA ILE A 221 1.06 8.17 21.99
C ILE A 221 1.93 8.29 20.72
N ASN A 222 1.41 7.92 19.52
CA ASN A 222 2.23 7.79 18.30
C ASN A 222 1.85 8.65 17.07
N GLY A 223 0.80 9.47 17.11
CA GLY A 223 0.44 10.36 15.99
C GLY A 223 0.08 9.65 14.67
N PRO A 224 -0.23 10.37 13.57
CA PRO A 224 -0.40 9.76 12.24
C PRO A 224 0.88 9.06 11.78
N VAL A 225 0.79 8.18 10.77
CA VAL A 225 1.97 7.47 10.22
C VAL A 225 3.11 8.43 9.85
N SER A 226 2.79 9.62 9.34
CA SER A 226 3.76 10.67 9.03
C SER A 226 4.52 11.18 10.26
N GLU A 227 3.93 11.12 11.46
CA GLU A 227 4.56 11.51 12.72
C GLU A 227 5.35 10.35 13.33
N ALA A 228 4.89 9.10 13.16
CA ALA A 228 5.71 7.94 13.46
C ALA A 228 7.01 7.96 12.63
N MET A 229 6.94 8.38 11.36
CA MET A 229 8.10 8.55 10.48
C MET A 229 9.08 9.62 10.96
N SER A 230 8.60 10.76 11.49
CA SER A 230 9.48 11.85 11.94
C SER A 230 10.23 11.56 13.23
N ARG A 231 9.76 10.57 14.01
CA ARG A 231 10.36 10.16 15.29
C ARG A 231 11.38 9.01 15.12
N MET A 232 11.56 8.47 13.92
CA MET A 232 12.55 7.42 13.69
C MET A 232 13.97 8.01 13.64
N PRO A 233 14.93 7.45 14.39
CA PRO A 233 16.33 7.78 14.19
C PRO A 233 16.75 7.18 12.84
N PHE A 234 16.86 8.02 11.81
CA PHE A 234 17.60 7.65 10.61
C PHE A 234 19.09 7.59 11.02
N GLN A 235 19.56 6.40 11.39
CA GLN A 235 21.00 6.15 11.46
C GLN A 235 21.46 5.91 10.03
N GLY A 236 22.19 6.90 9.49
CA GLY A 236 22.90 6.79 8.22
C GLY A 236 24.22 6.06 8.36
#